data_AF-A0A1A8C0B9-F1
#
_entry.id   AF-A0A1A8C0B9-F1
#
_cell.length_a   1.000
_cell.length_b   1.000
_cell.length_c   1.000
_cell.angle_alpha   90.00
_cell.angle_beta   90.00
_cell.angle_gamma   90.00
#
_symmetry.space_group_name_H-M   'P 1'
#
loop_
_entity.id
_entity.type
_entity.pdbx_description
1 polymer ?
#
loop_
_entity_poly.entity_id
_entity_poly.type
_entity_poly.pdbx_seq_one_letter_code
_entity_poly.pdbx_strand_id
1 'polypeptide(L)'
;VEFSMNAEAQKFLSKSGETLAGAFNAFTADMNTLVNKTIEDTMINAKQYETSRVEYDAYRVDLEELNMGPRDAITLPKLEQAQKTFQGQKERYQKVRDDLSVKIKLLEENRVKVLHNKLILLHSAIAAHCFS
;
A
#
# COMPACT_ATOMS: atom_id res chain seq x y z
N VAL A 1 -16.73 2.14 55.62
CA VAL A 1 -15.47 2.74 55.15
C VAL A 1 -14.92 1.96 53.96
N GLU A 2 -14.63 0.66 54.11
CA GLU A 2 -14.12 -0.19 53.03
C GLU A 2 -15.03 -0.24 51.77
N PHE A 3 -16.34 -0.45 51.93
CA PHE A 3 -17.27 -0.47 50.80
C PHE A 3 -17.31 0.86 50.02
N SER A 4 -17.14 1.99 50.70
CA SER A 4 -17.12 3.31 50.08
C SER A 4 -15.82 3.52 49.27
N MET A 5 -14.67 3.12 49.83
CA MET A 5 -13.39 3.15 49.13
C MET A 5 -13.39 2.23 47.89
N ASN A 6 -13.94 1.03 48.01
CA ASN A 6 -14.09 0.11 46.87
C ASN A 6 -15.01 0.68 45.79
N ALA A 7 -16.12 1.32 46.18
CA ALA A 7 -17.03 1.96 45.23
C ALA A 7 -16.37 3.15 44.49
N GLU A 8 -15.54 3.94 45.17
CA GLU A 8 -14.76 5.02 44.54
C GLU A 8 -13.71 4.48 43.58
N ALA A 9 -12.97 3.43 43.97
CA ALA A 9 -12.00 2.77 43.10
C ALA A 9 -12.65 2.20 41.82
N GLN A 10 -13.80 1.54 41.94
CA GLN A 10 -14.52 1.00 40.78
C GLN A 10 -15.02 2.11 39.84
N LYS A 11 -15.55 3.21 40.37
CA LYS A 11 -15.95 4.37 39.56
C LYS A 11 -14.78 4.98 38.81
N PHE A 12 -13.63 5.09 39.48
CA PHE A 12 -12.40 5.59 38.87
C PHE A 12 -11.90 4.68 37.74
N LEU A 13 -11.80 3.37 38.01
CA LEU A 13 -11.40 2.38 37.02
C LEU A 13 -12.34 2.35 35.82
N SER A 14 -13.66 2.46 36.04
CA SER A 14 -14.65 2.52 34.95
C SER A 14 -14.39 3.71 34.03
N LYS A 15 -14.22 4.92 34.60
CA LYS A 15 -13.97 6.15 33.82
C LYS A 15 -12.63 6.12 33.08
N SER A 16 -11.58 5.61 33.74
CA SER A 16 -10.27 5.44 33.13
C SER A 16 -10.32 4.41 32.00
N GLY A 17 -11.06 3.31 32.19
CA GLY A 17 -11.29 2.28 31.19
C GLY A 17 -12.06 2.79 29.96
N GLU A 18 -13.07 3.64 30.13
CA GLU A 18 -13.77 4.29 29.01
C GLU A 18 -12.83 5.14 28.15
N THR A 19 -11.92 5.89 28.80
CA THR A 19 -10.91 6.71 28.11
C THR A 19 -9.95 5.82 27.32
N LEU A 20 -9.47 4.73 27.93
CA LEU A 20 -8.59 3.77 27.27
C LEU A 20 -9.27 3.09 26.07
N ALA A 21 -10.53 2.66 26.23
CA ALA A 21 -11.32 2.08 25.15
C ALA A 21 -11.48 3.07 23.98
N GLY A 22 -11.69 4.36 24.26
CA GLY A 22 -11.69 5.41 23.25
C GLY A 22 -10.38 5.49 22.46
N ALA A 23 -9.23 5.40 23.14
CA ALA A 23 -7.92 5.39 22.50
C ALA A 23 -7.70 4.16 21.60
N PHE A 24 -8.12 2.96 22.03
CA PHE A 24 -8.06 1.75 21.21
C PHE A 24 -8.96 1.84 19.97
N ASN A 25 -10.16 2.38 20.11
CA ASN A 25 -11.08 2.57 18.99
C ASN A 25 -10.50 3.55 17.97
N ALA A 26 -9.94 4.68 18.43
CA ALA A 26 -9.27 5.65 17.56
C ALA A 26 -8.07 5.02 16.83
N PHE A 27 -7.19 4.32 17.56
CA PHE A 27 -6.06 3.60 16.97
C PHE A 27 -6.51 2.61 15.89
N THR A 28 -7.52 1.80 16.18
CA THR A 28 -8.04 0.79 15.25
C THR A 28 -8.61 1.44 13.99
N ALA A 29 -9.36 2.54 14.13
CA ALA A 29 -9.91 3.28 13.00
C ALA A 29 -8.80 3.90 12.12
N ASP A 30 -7.74 4.43 12.74
CA ASP A 30 -6.58 4.97 12.04
C ASP A 30 -5.80 3.87 11.30
N MET A 31 -5.58 2.71 11.93
CA MET A 31 -4.93 1.56 11.29
C MET A 31 -5.77 1.00 10.14
N ASN A 32 -7.09 0.95 10.30
CA ASN A 32 -8.00 0.56 9.23
C ASN A 32 -7.88 1.50 8.03
N THR A 33 -7.71 2.80 8.26
CA THR A 33 -7.46 3.77 7.17
C THR A 33 -6.11 3.56 6.51
N LEU A 34 -5.04 3.39 7.30
CA LEU A 34 -3.70 3.14 6.76
C LEU A 34 -3.67 1.87 5.89
N VAL A 35 -4.25 0.78 6.37
CA VAL A 35 -4.22 -0.52 5.69
C VAL A 35 -5.20 -0.55 4.53
N ASN A 36 -6.49 -0.34 4.80
CA ASN A 36 -7.54 -0.62 3.82
C ASN A 36 -7.81 0.54 2.86
N LYS A 37 -7.13 1.68 3.02
CA LYS A 37 -7.21 2.80 2.06
C LYS A 37 -5.83 3.15 1.51
N THR A 38 -4.89 3.51 2.38
CA THR A 38 -3.59 4.05 1.92
C THR A 38 -2.70 2.98 1.29
N ILE A 39 -2.54 1.82 1.94
CA ILE A 39 -1.79 0.69 1.37
C ILE A 39 -2.53 0.12 0.16
N GLU A 40 -3.86 -0.05 0.24
CA GLU A 40 -4.65 -0.59 -0.89
C GLU A 40 -4.54 0.27 -2.17
N ASP A 41 -4.54 1.60 -2.08
CA ASP A 41 -4.33 2.47 -3.24
C ASP A 41 -2.98 2.21 -3.93
N THR A 42 -1.93 1.94 -3.15
CA THR A 42 -0.61 1.58 -3.70
C THR A 42 -0.65 0.17 -4.31
N MET A 43 -1.37 -0.76 -3.69
CA MET A 43 -1.53 -2.13 -4.22
C MET A 43 -2.28 -2.18 -5.54
N ILE A 44 -3.26 -1.29 -5.77
CA ILE A 44 -3.94 -1.16 -7.06
C ILE A 44 -2.93 -0.80 -8.15
N ASN A 45 -2.04 0.17 -7.90
CA ASN A 45 -0.97 0.53 -8.84
C ASN A 45 0.04 -0.61 -9.04
N ALA A 46 0.36 -1.37 -7.98
CA ALA A 46 1.23 -2.53 -8.09
C ALA A 46 0.65 -3.62 -9.01
N LYS A 47 -0.67 -3.86 -8.95
CA LYS A 47 -1.37 -4.77 -9.86
C LYS A 47 -1.30 -4.27 -11.31
N GLN A 48 -1.49 -2.98 -11.55
CA GLN A 48 -1.39 -2.39 -12.90
C GLN A 48 0.03 -2.47 -13.47
N TYR A 49 1.04 -2.27 -12.62
CA TYR A 49 2.44 -2.47 -12.97
C TYR A 49 2.68 -3.92 -13.43
N GLU A 50 2.18 -4.89 -12.67
CA GLU A 50 2.34 -6.31 -12.99
C GLU A 50 1.68 -6.68 -14.32
N THR A 51 0.43 -6.24 -14.55
CA THR A 51 -0.24 -6.42 -15.85
C THR A 51 0.58 -5.82 -16.98
N SER A 52 1.06 -4.58 -16.82
CA SER A 52 1.85 -3.90 -17.87
C SER A 52 3.20 -4.59 -18.12
N ARG A 53 3.81 -5.19 -17.09
CA ARG A 53 5.05 -5.96 -17.21
C ARG A 53 4.85 -7.23 -18.03
N VAL A 54 3.81 -8.00 -17.72
CA VAL A 54 3.48 -9.23 -18.45
C VAL A 54 3.17 -8.95 -19.92
N GLU A 55 2.39 -7.90 -20.20
CA GLU A 55 2.12 -7.47 -21.58
C GLU A 55 3.43 -7.09 -22.29
N TYR A 56 4.28 -6.26 -21.67
CA TYR A 56 5.57 -5.89 -22.24
C TYR A 56 6.45 -7.10 -22.57
N ASP A 57 6.55 -8.07 -21.66
CA ASP A 57 7.35 -9.28 -21.85
C ASP A 57 6.80 -10.18 -22.96
N ALA A 58 5.47 -10.30 -23.09
CA ALA A 58 4.85 -11.03 -24.20
C ALA A 58 5.25 -10.43 -25.56
N TYR A 59 5.09 -9.11 -25.73
CA TYR A 59 5.47 -8.44 -26.98
C TYR A 59 6.98 -8.43 -27.25
N ARG A 60 7.80 -8.48 -26.18
CA ARG A 60 9.24 -8.63 -26.31
C ARG A 60 9.60 -9.99 -26.91
N VAL A 61 8.99 -11.06 -26.38
CA VAL A 61 9.18 -12.43 -26.89
C VAL A 61 8.68 -12.55 -28.33
N ASP A 62 7.48 -12.04 -28.65
CA ASP A 62 6.95 -12.06 -30.01
C ASP A 62 7.90 -11.38 -31.03
N LEU A 63 8.51 -10.25 -30.64
CA LEU A 63 9.48 -9.55 -31.47
C LEU A 63 10.80 -10.33 -31.61
N GLU A 64 11.28 -10.95 -30.53
CA GLU A 64 12.48 -11.81 -30.55
C GLU A 64 12.25 -13.02 -31.49
N GLU A 65 11.09 -13.66 -31.43
CA GLU A 65 10.73 -14.78 -32.30
C GLU A 65 10.64 -14.38 -33.77
N LEU A 66 9.99 -13.25 -34.09
CA LEU A 66 9.91 -12.74 -35.46
C LEU A 66 11.28 -12.38 -36.03
N ASN A 67 12.21 -11.90 -35.20
CA ASN A 67 13.58 -11.59 -35.63
C ASN A 67 14.41 -12.82 -36.01
N MET A 68 14.05 -14.01 -35.52
CA MET A 68 14.67 -15.28 -35.89
C MET A 68 14.13 -15.86 -37.21
N GLY A 69 13.02 -15.30 -37.72
CA GLY A 69 12.41 -15.69 -38.98
C GLY A 69 13.13 -15.16 -40.23
N PRO A 70 12.76 -15.65 -41.42
CA PRO A 70 13.25 -15.12 -42.69
C PRO A 70 12.82 -13.66 -42.89
N ARG A 71 13.59 -12.89 -43.68
CA ARG A 71 13.30 -11.50 -44.05
C ARG A 71 12.82 -11.41 -45.50
N ASP A 72 11.61 -11.90 -45.73
CA ASP A 72 10.93 -11.84 -47.02
C ASP A 72 9.88 -10.71 -47.06
N ALA A 73 9.27 -10.50 -48.23
CA ALA A 73 8.29 -9.43 -48.46
C ALA A 73 7.01 -9.56 -47.61
N ILE A 74 6.75 -10.72 -47.00
CA ILE A 74 5.55 -10.99 -46.18
C ILE A 74 5.85 -10.76 -44.69
N THR A 75 7.07 -11.10 -44.26
CA THR A 75 7.53 -11.04 -42.87
C THR A 75 8.01 -9.64 -42.47
N LEU A 76 8.63 -8.90 -43.39
CA LEU A 76 9.11 -7.53 -43.15
C LEU A 76 8.02 -6.59 -42.58
N PRO A 77 6.82 -6.50 -43.17
CA PRO A 77 5.75 -5.65 -42.63
C PRO A 77 5.28 -6.09 -41.23
N LYS A 78 5.28 -7.39 -40.93
CA LYS A 78 4.91 -7.92 -39.61
C LYS A 78 5.95 -7.54 -38.56
N LEU A 79 7.23 -7.58 -38.92
CA LEU A 79 8.34 -7.21 -38.06
C LEU A 79 8.31 -5.71 -37.71
N GLU A 80 8.05 -4.84 -38.71
CA GLU A 80 7.87 -3.40 -38.48
C GLU A 80 6.70 -3.11 -37.52
N GLN A 81 5.56 -3.78 -37.74
CA GLN A 81 4.39 -3.63 -36.88
C GLN A 81 4.64 -4.16 -35.45
N ALA A 82 5.31 -5.30 -35.31
CA ALA A 82 5.69 -5.86 -34.01
C ALA A 82 6.62 -4.90 -33.26
N GLN A 83 7.60 -4.31 -33.95
CA GLN A 83 8.54 -3.37 -33.35
C GLN A 83 7.85 -2.09 -32.86
N LYS A 84 6.90 -1.56 -33.64
CA LYS A 84 6.07 -0.41 -33.20
C LYS A 84 5.24 -0.74 -31.97
N THR A 85 4.64 -1.93 -31.94
CA THR A 85 3.78 -2.37 -30.82
C THR A 85 4.60 -2.60 -29.55
N PHE A 86 5.75 -3.27 -29.66
CA PHE A 86 6.71 -3.45 -28.58
C PHE A 86 7.15 -2.12 -27.97
N GLN A 87 7.48 -1.13 -28.81
CA GLN A 87 7.91 0.18 -28.32
C GLN A 87 6.80 0.88 -27.52
N GLY A 88 5.55 0.82 -27.98
CA GLY A 88 4.41 1.36 -27.24
C GLY A 88 4.20 0.68 -25.88
N GLN A 89 4.35 -0.65 -25.82
CA GLN A 89 4.22 -1.39 -24.56
C GLN A 89 5.38 -1.14 -23.60
N LYS A 90 6.59 -0.99 -24.14
CA LYS A 90 7.77 -0.59 -23.37
C LYS A 90 7.56 0.77 -22.69
N GLU A 91 7.05 1.76 -23.43
CA GLU A 91 6.76 3.10 -22.89
C GLU A 91 5.67 3.05 -21.81
N ARG A 92 4.60 2.28 -22.05
CA ARG A 92 3.52 2.09 -21.06
C ARG A 92 4.04 1.44 -19.78
N TYR A 93 4.76 0.33 -19.89
CA TYR A 93 5.37 -0.36 -18.76
C TYR A 93 6.30 0.57 -17.97
N GLN A 94 7.17 1.28 -18.68
CA GLN A 94 8.14 2.21 -18.12
C GLN A 94 7.46 3.33 -17.31
N LYS A 95 6.40 3.93 -17.87
CA LYS A 95 5.60 4.93 -17.17
C LYS A 95 4.97 4.39 -15.88
N VAL A 96 4.28 3.26 -15.96
CA VAL A 96 3.61 2.67 -14.78
C VAL A 96 4.62 2.28 -13.69
N ARG A 97 5.80 1.80 -14.09
CA ARG A 97 6.91 1.50 -13.16
C ARG A 97 7.36 2.75 -12.40
N ASP A 98 7.57 3.85 -13.11
CA ASP A 98 8.06 5.08 -12.50
C ASP A 98 7.00 5.70 -11.58
N ASP A 99 5.73 5.68 -12.01
CA ASP A 99 4.59 6.12 -11.18
C ASP A 99 4.46 5.29 -9.89
N LEU A 100 4.62 3.96 -9.97
CA LEU A 100 4.59 3.07 -8.80
C LEU A 100 5.77 3.34 -7.87
N SER A 101 6.97 3.56 -8.40
CA SER A 101 8.17 3.87 -7.61
C SER A 101 7.98 5.12 -6.75
N VAL A 102 7.34 6.16 -7.30
CA VAL A 102 6.99 7.38 -6.55
C VAL A 102 5.96 7.07 -5.48
N LYS A 103 4.87 6.35 -5.81
CA LYS A 103 3.84 5.99 -4.83
C LYS A 103 4.39 5.17 -3.65
N ILE A 104 5.29 4.22 -3.90
CA ILE A 104 5.90 3.41 -2.84
C ILE A 104 6.70 4.28 -1.87
N LYS A 105 7.46 5.26 -2.37
CA LYS A 105 8.20 6.20 -1.51
C LYS A 105 7.26 7.02 -0.63
N LEU A 106 6.20 7.57 -1.22
CA LEU A 106 5.19 8.33 -0.49
C LEU A 106 4.46 7.47 0.55
N LEU A 107 4.15 6.21 0.21
CA LEU A 107 3.56 5.26 1.14
C LEU A 107 4.48 4.99 2.33
N GLU A 108 5.78 4.78 2.09
CA GLU A 108 6.75 4.53 3.14
C GLU A 108 6.82 5.69 4.14
N GLU A 109 6.93 6.92 3.63
CA GLU A 109 6.93 8.14 4.45
C GLU A 109 5.64 8.29 5.25
N ASN A 110 4.48 8.08 4.60
CA ASN A 110 3.18 8.18 5.26
C ASN A 110 3.02 7.12 6.35
N ARG A 111 3.38 5.86 6.05
CA ARG A 111 3.27 4.72 6.95
C ARG A 111 4.07 4.96 8.22
N VAL A 112 5.34 5.36 8.09
CA VAL A 112 6.20 5.65 9.24
C VAL A 112 5.61 6.78 10.09
N LYS A 113 5.18 7.88 9.46
CA LYS A 113 4.59 9.03 10.15
C LYS A 113 3.32 8.65 10.92
N VAL A 114 2.41 7.92 10.28
CA VAL A 114 1.14 7.50 10.89
C VAL A 114 1.41 6.52 12.03
N LEU A 115 2.17 5.45 11.79
CA LEU A 115 2.45 4.45 12.81
C LEU A 115 3.14 5.06 14.03
N HIS A 116 4.17 5.89 13.82
CA HIS A 116 4.88 6.53 14.92
C HIS A 116 3.94 7.34 15.82
N ASN A 117 3.13 8.22 15.22
CA ASN A 117 2.20 9.05 15.98
C ASN A 117 1.13 8.21 16.69
N LYS A 118 0.52 7.24 16.00
CA LYS A 118 -0.58 6.45 16.58
C LYS A 118 -0.10 5.47 17.65
N LEU A 119 1.10 4.90 17.53
CA LEU A 119 1.71 4.07 18.56
C LEU A 119 2.04 4.87 19.82
N ILE A 120 2.56 6.10 19.69
CA ILE A 120 2.82 6.98 20.84
C ILE A 120 1.52 7.34 21.57
N LEU A 121 0.46 7.68 20.83
CA LEU A 121 -0.83 8.02 21.43
C LEU A 121 -1.43 6.82 22.18
N LEU A 122 -1.38 5.63 21.58
CA LEU A 122 -1.86 4.42 22.23
C LEU A 122 -1.04 4.08 23.48
N HIS A 123 0.29 4.15 23.39
CA HIS A 123 1.18 3.90 24.53
C HIS A 123 0.92 4.90 25.67
N SER A 124 0.78 6.18 25.34
CA SER A 124 0.45 7.23 26.32
C SER A 124 -0.89 6.97 27.02
N ALA A 125 -1.90 6.50 26.28
CA ALA A 125 -3.21 6.15 26.86
C ALA A 125 -3.12 4.94 27.80
N ILE A 126 -2.34 3.91 27.44
CA ILE A 126 -2.10 2.74 28.29
C ILE A 126 -1.35 3.14 29.56
N ALA A 127 -0.27 3.93 29.42
CA ALA A 127 0.49 4.41 30.56
C ALA A 127 -0.39 5.25 31.49
N ALA A 128 -1.20 6.17 30.94
CA ALA A 128 -2.14 6.95 31.72
C ALA A 128 -3.11 6.04 32.49
N HIS A 129 -3.67 5.00 31.87
CA HIS A 129 -4.56 4.05 32.55
C HIS A 129 -3.87 3.25 33.66
N CYS A 130 -2.66 2.75 33.43
CA CYS A 130 -1.93 1.92 34.39
C CYS A 130 -1.36 2.70 35.58
N PHE A 131 -1.04 3.99 35.39
CA PHE A 131 -0.49 4.86 36.44
C PHE A 131 -1.50 5.88 36.97
N SER A 132 -2.78 5.73 36.61
CA SER A 132 -3.93 6.47 37.15
C SER A 132 -4.39 5.89 38.48
#